data_AF-A0A931LMM6-F1
#
_entry.id   AF-A0A931LMM6-F1
#
_cell.length_a   1.000
_cell.length_b   1.000
_cell.length_c   1.000
_cell.angle_alpha   90.00
_cell.angle_beta   90.00
_cell.angle_gamma   90.00
#
_symmetry.space_group_name_H-M   'P 1'
#
loop_
_entity.id
_entity.type
_entity.pdbx_description
1 polymer ?
#
loop_
_entity_poly.entity_id
_entity_poly.type
_entity_poly.pdbx_seq_one_letter_code
_entity_poly.pdbx_strand_id
1 'polypeptide(L)'
;MLETVESLLFFGVGPILWVSGLWLFVHSSLSRRRKVIWTIVLIGVGAVIGLVLPFSAIRNKYALMLLVMPVLALVDVRLAKSNRGFFFWFRACAFEICTVFGTAAICRYILDVLKIGALV
;
A
#
# COMPACT_ATOMS: atom_id res chain seq x y z
N MET A 1 23.76 -6.95 0.49
CA MET A 1 22.93 -6.84 1.70
C MET A 1 21.69 -5.97 1.47
N LEU A 2 21.82 -4.75 0.93
CA LEU A 2 20.66 -3.89 0.61
C LEU A 2 19.68 -4.54 -0.40
N GLU A 3 20.19 -5.11 -1.50
CA GLU A 3 19.34 -5.75 -2.53
C GLU A 3 18.55 -6.96 -1.98
N THR A 4 19.12 -7.68 -1.01
CA THR A 4 18.48 -8.81 -0.35
C THR A 4 17.33 -8.36 0.55
N VAL A 5 17.52 -7.25 1.27
CA VAL A 5 16.50 -6.64 2.13
C VAL A 5 15.38 -6.04 1.28
N GLU A 6 15.70 -5.37 0.17
CA GLU A 6 14.70 -4.87 -0.77
C GLU A 6 13.89 -6.04 -1.36
N SER A 7 14.55 -7.07 -1.88
CA SER A 7 13.86 -8.23 -2.45
C SER A 7 12.92 -8.88 -1.44
N LEU A 8 13.33 -8.99 -0.17
CA LEU A 8 12.48 -9.53 0.90
C LEU A 8 11.26 -8.63 1.20
N LEU A 9 11.44 -7.31 1.18
CA LEU A 9 10.36 -6.34 1.41
C LEU A 9 9.33 -6.36 0.28
N PHE A 10 9.79 -6.41 -0.97
CA PHE A 10 8.92 -6.34 -2.15
C PHE A 10 8.26 -7.68 -2.49
N PHE A 11 8.99 -8.80 -2.42
CA PHE A 11 8.48 -10.11 -2.82
C PHE A 11 8.02 -10.99 -1.66
N GLY A 12 8.43 -10.68 -0.42
CA GLY A 12 8.00 -11.40 0.78
C GLY A 12 6.95 -10.62 1.57
N VAL A 13 7.37 -9.53 2.22
CA VAL A 13 6.56 -8.83 3.22
C VAL A 13 5.36 -8.10 2.59
N GLY A 14 5.56 -7.39 1.48
CA GLY A 14 4.51 -6.64 0.79
C GLY A 14 3.29 -7.49 0.41
N PRO A 15 3.47 -8.62 -0.32
CA PRO A 15 2.36 -9.49 -0.70
C PRO A 15 1.59 -10.06 0.50
N ILE A 16 2.30 -10.48 1.55
CA ILE A 16 1.68 -11.01 2.76
C ILE A 16 0.83 -9.94 3.46
N LEU A 17 1.35 -8.71 3.57
CA LEU A 17 0.61 -7.58 4.13
C LEU A 17 -0.61 -7.22 3.28
N TRP A 18 -0.48 -7.25 1.95
CA TRP A 18 -1.59 -6.97 1.05
C TRP A 18 -2.71 -8.00 1.17
N VAL A 19 -2.39 -9.30 1.16
CA VAL A 19 -3.40 -10.37 1.32
C VAL A 19 -4.09 -10.28 2.67
N SER A 20 -3.31 -10.06 3.74
CA SER A 20 -3.85 -9.93 5.10
C SER A 20 -4.78 -8.72 5.21
N GLY A 21 -4.36 -7.57 4.65
CA GLY A 21 -5.16 -6.35 4.63
C GLY A 21 -6.42 -6.49 3.77
N LEU A 22 -6.33 -7.14 2.61
CA LEU A 22 -7.46 -7.40 1.72
C LEU A 22 -8.50 -8.29 2.41
N TRP A 23 -8.06 -9.36 3.07
CA TRP A 23 -8.96 -10.25 3.80
C TRP A 23 -9.77 -9.46 4.85
N LEU A 24 -9.10 -8.58 5.61
CA LEU A 24 -9.74 -7.74 6.61
C LEU A 24 -10.65 -6.67 6.01
N PHE A 25 -10.26 -6.08 4.90
CA PHE A 25 -11.08 -5.13 4.15
C PHE A 25 -12.37 -5.79 3.66
N VAL A 26 -12.30 -7.02 3.16
CA VAL A 26 -13.46 -7.80 2.71
C VAL A 26 -14.39 -8.14 3.89
N HIS A 27 -13.84 -8.45 5.07
CA HIS A 27 -14.62 -8.76 6.27
C HIS A 27 -15.09 -7.51 7.06
N SER A 28 -14.72 -6.31 6.62
CA SER A 28 -15.19 -5.07 7.24
C SER A 28 -16.71 -4.92 7.18
N SER A 29 -17.29 -4.21 8.14
CA SER A 29 -18.72 -3.86 8.17
C SER A 29 -19.12 -2.83 7.09
N LEU A 30 -18.19 -2.39 6.25
CA LEU A 30 -18.47 -1.48 5.14
C LEU A 30 -19.43 -2.12 4.14
N SER A 31 -20.35 -1.31 3.62
CA SER A 31 -21.25 -1.75 2.56
C SER A 31 -20.48 -2.11 1.28
N ARG A 32 -21.00 -3.05 0.50
CA ARG A 32 -20.37 -3.52 -0.74
C ARG A 32 -20.03 -2.37 -1.70
N ARG A 33 -20.95 -1.40 -1.84
CA ARG A 33 -20.74 -0.21 -2.68
C ARG A 33 -19.57 0.62 -2.18
N ARG A 34 -19.46 0.87 -0.87
CA ARG A 34 -18.34 1.64 -0.29
C ARG A 34 -17.01 0.92 -0.49
N LYS A 35 -16.97 -0.40 -0.33
CA LYS A 35 -15.76 -1.20 -0.58
C LYS A 35 -15.27 -1.04 -2.02
N VAL A 36 -16.18 -1.19 -2.99
CA VAL A 36 -15.85 -1.04 -4.42
C VAL A 36 -15.38 0.37 -4.75
N ILE A 37 -16.11 1.40 -4.30
CA ILE A 37 -15.72 2.80 -4.53
C ILE A 37 -14.34 3.06 -3.94
N TRP A 38 -14.07 2.59 -2.72
CA TRP A 38 -12.78 2.78 -2.07
C TRP A 38 -11.64 2.10 -2.84
N THR A 39 -11.83 0.85 -3.27
CA THR A 39 -10.84 0.16 -4.11
C THR A 39 -10.55 0.92 -5.41
N ILE A 40 -11.58 1.44 -6.09
CA ILE A 40 -11.42 2.24 -7.30
C ILE A 40 -10.62 3.52 -7.01
N VAL A 41 -10.91 4.21 -5.91
CA VAL A 41 -10.16 5.40 -5.48
C VAL A 41 -8.69 5.06 -5.24
N LEU A 42 -8.38 3.96 -4.56
CA LEU A 42 -7.00 3.53 -4.30
C LEU A 42 -6.24 3.24 -5.60
N ILE A 43 -6.87 2.54 -6.53
CA ILE A 43 -6.31 2.27 -7.86
C ILE A 43 -6.08 3.58 -8.61
N GLY A 44 -7.05 4.50 -8.59
CA GLY A 44 -6.93 5.81 -9.24
C GLY A 44 -5.75 6.63 -8.68
N VAL A 45 -5.62 6.69 -7.35
CA VAL A 45 -4.48 7.36 -6.69
C VAL A 45 -3.15 6.70 -7.11
N GLY A 46 -3.10 5.37 -7.11
CA GLY A 46 -1.93 4.63 -7.58
C GLY A 46 -1.55 4.95 -9.03
N ALA A 47 -2.54 5.01 -9.92
CA ALA A 47 -2.31 5.37 -11.32
C ALA A 47 -1.76 6.78 -11.49
N VAL A 48 -2.29 7.76 -10.75
CA VAL A 48 -1.78 9.15 -10.75
C VAL A 48 -0.33 9.19 -10.24
N ILE A 49 -0.01 8.49 -9.14
CA ILE A 49 1.36 8.39 -8.64
C ILE A 49 2.27 7.74 -9.68
N GLY A 50 1.80 6.68 -10.32
CA GLY A 50 2.47 6.00 -11.41
C GLY A 50 2.78 6.95 -12.55
N LEU A 51 1.83 7.80 -12.96
CA LEU A 51 2.01 8.82 -14.01
C LEU A 51 3.05 9.89 -13.65
N VAL A 52 3.08 10.30 -12.38
CA VAL A 52 3.87 11.45 -11.91
C VAL A 52 5.28 11.07 -11.51
N LEU A 53 5.50 9.89 -10.91
CA LEU A 53 6.79 9.53 -10.32
C LEU A 53 7.56 8.47 -11.14
N PRO A 54 8.90 8.56 -11.19
CA PRO A 54 9.74 7.50 -11.74
C PRO A 54 9.73 6.26 -10.83
N PHE A 55 10.04 5.10 -11.41
CA PHE A 55 9.99 3.81 -10.71
C PHE A 55 10.86 3.77 -9.43
N SER A 56 12.04 4.39 -9.46
CA SER A 56 12.94 4.51 -8.31
C SER A 56 12.32 5.27 -7.14
N ALA A 57 11.59 6.36 -7.43
CA ALA A 57 10.90 7.15 -6.41
C ALA A 57 9.71 6.39 -5.80
N ILE A 58 8.95 5.66 -6.62
CA ILE A 58 7.85 4.79 -6.16
C ILE A 58 8.41 3.71 -5.23
N ARG A 59 9.50 3.05 -5.64
CA ARG A 59 10.19 2.02 -4.87
C ARG A 59 10.67 2.55 -3.52
N ASN A 60 11.39 3.67 -3.50
CA ASN A 60 11.94 4.25 -2.27
C ASN A 60 10.83 4.66 -1.29
N LYS A 61 9.75 5.28 -1.79
CA LYS A 61 8.61 5.68 -0.97
C LYS A 61 7.85 4.47 -0.42
N TYR A 62 7.69 3.40 -1.21
CA TYR A 62 7.07 2.17 -0.75
C TYR A 62 7.90 1.51 0.36
N ALA A 63 9.22 1.40 0.18
CA ALA A 63 10.11 0.85 1.20
C ALA A 63 10.04 1.65 2.51
N LEU A 64 10.01 2.99 2.43
CA LEU A 64 9.83 3.85 3.59
C LEU A 64 8.50 3.58 4.30
N MET A 65 7.39 3.47 3.55
CA MET A 65 6.08 3.17 4.13
C MET A 65 6.06 1.81 4.82
N LEU A 66 6.64 0.78 4.21
CA LEU A 66 6.76 -0.55 4.82
C LEU A 66 7.58 -0.53 6.12
N LEU A 67 8.62 0.31 6.21
CA LEU A 67 9.41 0.46 7.43
C LEU A 67 8.68 1.21 8.54
N VAL A 68 7.83 2.18 8.18
CA VAL A 68 7.03 2.96 9.14
C VAL A 68 5.83 2.16 9.65
N MET A 69 5.29 1.24 8.83
CA MET A 69 4.13 0.42 9.20
C MET A 69 4.28 -0.27 10.56
N PRO A 70 5.35 -1.02 10.89
CA PRO A 70 5.53 -1.62 12.21
C PRO A 70 5.45 -0.64 13.38
N VAL A 71 5.98 0.58 13.21
CA VAL A 71 5.95 1.62 14.25
C VAL A 71 4.51 2.10 14.46
N LEU A 72 3.77 2.35 13.38
CA LEU A 72 2.35 2.69 13.45
C LEU A 72 1.53 1.55 14.07
N ALA A 73 1.87 0.28 13.78
CA ALA A 73 1.24 -0.89 14.38
C ALA A 73 1.42 -0.91 15.91
N LEU A 74 2.63 -0.61 16.38
CA LEU A 74 2.96 -0.59 17.81
C LEU A 74 2.21 0.52 18.55
N VAL A 75 2.10 1.70 17.94
CA VAL A 75 1.29 2.81 18.47
C VAL A 75 -0.18 2.40 18.53
N ASP A 76 -0.69 1.77 17.48
CA ASP A 76 -2.08 1.31 17.43
C ASP A 76 -2.36 0.26 18.51
N VAL A 77 -1.53 -0.78 18.66
CA VAL A 77 -1.67 -1.79 19.73
C VAL A 77 -1.70 -1.15 21.13
N ARG A 78 -0.90 -0.09 21.36
CA ARG A 78 -0.92 0.66 22.63
C ARG A 78 -2.22 1.44 22.81
N LEU A 79 -2.71 2.11 21.77
CA LEU A 79 -4.00 2.82 21.80
C LEU A 79 -5.18 1.87 21.93
N ALA A 80 -5.04 0.67 21.40
CA ALA A 80 -6.09 -0.32 21.39
C ALA A 80 -6.27 -0.97 22.78
N LYS A 81 -5.19 -1.09 23.57
CA LYS A 81 -5.26 -1.36 25.02
C LYS A 81 -6.02 -0.28 25.81
N SER A 82 -6.15 0.94 25.26
CA SER A 82 -6.97 2.02 25.84
C SER A 82 -8.47 1.91 25.53
N ASN A 83 -8.92 0.81 24.89
CA ASN A 83 -10.34 0.50 24.62
C ASN A 83 -11.08 1.54 23.75
N ARG A 84 -10.36 2.34 22.94
CA ARG A 84 -10.94 3.39 22.09
C ARG A 84 -11.40 2.93 20.69
N GLY A 85 -11.54 1.62 20.45
CA GLY A 85 -12.08 1.11 19.17
C GLY A 85 -11.17 1.25 17.94
N PHE A 86 -9.88 1.53 18.11
CA PHE A 86 -8.95 1.87 17.01
C PHE A 86 -8.40 0.68 16.20
N PHE A 87 -8.63 -0.58 16.62
CA PHE A 87 -8.05 -1.79 16.03
C PHE A 87 -8.32 -2.01 14.52
N PHE A 88 -9.27 -1.29 13.92
CA PHE A 88 -9.63 -1.43 12.50
C PHE A 88 -8.69 -0.65 11.55
N TRP A 89 -7.99 0.38 12.06
CA TRP A 89 -7.30 1.37 11.23
C TRP A 89 -6.01 0.84 10.60
N PHE A 90 -5.15 0.19 11.38
CA PHE A 90 -3.82 -0.21 10.90
C PHE A 90 -3.86 -1.27 9.77
N ARG A 91 -4.81 -2.19 9.87
CA ARG A 91 -4.95 -3.32 8.93
C ARG A 91 -5.56 -2.92 7.59
N ALA A 92 -6.47 -1.95 7.59
CA ALA A 92 -6.96 -1.31 6.35
C ALA A 92 -5.83 -0.53 5.66
N CYS A 93 -4.98 0.14 6.45
CA CYS A 93 -3.88 0.95 5.93
C CYS A 93 -2.82 0.12 5.17
N ALA A 94 -2.53 -1.11 5.61
CA ALA A 94 -1.63 -2.03 4.90
C ALA A 94 -2.15 -2.34 3.48
N PHE A 95 -3.45 -2.67 3.39
CA PHE A 95 -4.10 -2.90 2.10
C PHE A 95 -4.08 -1.66 1.21
N GLU A 96 -4.37 -0.50 1.78
CA GLU A 96 -4.38 0.78 1.05
C GLU A 96 -3.01 1.12 0.47
N ILE A 97 -1.97 1.08 1.30
CA ILE A 97 -0.59 1.38 0.90
C ILE A 97 -0.15 0.38 -0.19
N CYS A 98 -0.29 -0.91 0.05
CA CYS A 98 0.13 -1.93 -0.92
C CYS A 98 -0.66 -1.84 -2.24
N THR A 99 -1.95 -1.50 -2.20
CA THR A 99 -2.77 -1.31 -3.41
C THR A 99 -2.31 -0.07 -4.19
N VAL A 100 -2.15 1.08 -3.51
CA VAL A 100 -1.72 2.32 -4.16
C VAL A 100 -0.34 2.17 -4.79
N PHE A 101 0.64 1.66 -4.05
CA PHE A 101 2.01 1.52 -4.55
C PHE A 101 2.15 0.37 -5.56
N GLY A 102 1.40 -0.72 -5.41
CA GLY A 102 1.33 -1.79 -6.40
C GLY A 102 0.76 -1.30 -7.73
N THR A 103 -0.35 -0.56 -7.69
CA THR A 103 -0.92 0.07 -8.89
C THR A 103 0.03 1.10 -9.49
N ALA A 104 0.69 1.93 -8.67
CA ALA A 104 1.68 2.90 -9.15
C ALA A 104 2.85 2.22 -9.89
N ALA A 105 3.38 1.14 -9.33
CA ALA A 105 4.47 0.37 -9.94
C ALA A 105 4.04 -0.25 -11.27
N ILE A 106 2.85 -0.85 -11.34
CA ILE A 106 2.31 -1.43 -12.59
C ILE A 106 2.06 -0.34 -13.64
N CYS A 107 1.42 0.76 -13.26
CA CYS A 107 1.20 1.89 -14.18
C CYS A 107 2.52 2.42 -14.73
N ARG A 108 3.50 2.64 -13.85
CA ARG A 108 4.81 3.12 -14.27
C ARG A 108 5.53 2.12 -15.17
N TYR A 109 5.51 0.83 -14.83
CA TYR A 109 6.06 -0.21 -15.69
C TYR A 109 5.44 -0.22 -17.10
N ILE A 110 4.11 -0.12 -17.20
CA ILE A 110 3.42 -0.04 -18.49
C ILE A 110 3.85 1.20 -19.26
N LEU A 111 3.91 2.37 -18.60
CA LEU A 111 4.32 3.62 -19.24
C LEU A 111 5.77 3.55 -19.72
N ASP A 112 6.67 2.94 -18.95
CA ASP A 112 8.08 2.75 -19.33
C ASP A 112 8.21 1.80 -20.54
N VAL A 113 7.42 0.72 -20.59
CA VAL A 113 7.33 -0.18 -21.77
C VAL A 113 6.83 0.58 -23.00
N LEU A 114 5.87 1.50 -22.82
CA LEU A 114 5.35 2.37 -23.87
C LEU A 114 6.26 3.56 -24.18
N LYS A 115 7.41 3.70 -23.49
CA LYS A 115 8.36 4.83 -23.60
C LYS A 115 7.74 6.19 -23.27
N ILE A 116 6.72 6.21 -22.42
CA ILE A 116 6.08 7.42 -21.90
C ILE A 116 6.76 7.81 -20.59
N GLY A 117 7.55 8.89 -20.63
CA GLY A 117 8.25 9.42 -19.46
C GLY A 117 7.31 9.78 -18.30
N ALA A 118 7.87 9.83 -17.09
CA ALA A 118 7.18 10.44 -15.96
C ALA A 118 7.10 11.97 -16.15
N LEU A 119 6.09 12.60 -15.55
CA LEU A 119 5.89 14.05 -15.65
C LEU A 119 6.84 14.89 -14.77
N VAL A 120 7.67 14.24 -13.93
CA VAL A 120 8.56 14.89 -12.94
C VAL A 120 9.94 14.24 -12.95
#